data_AF-A0A9E3IMZ1-F1
#
_entry.id   AF-A0A9E3IMZ1-F1
#
_cell.length_a   1.000
_cell.length_b   1.000
_cell.length_c   1.000
_cell.angle_alpha   90.00
_cell.angle_beta   90.00
_cell.angle_gamma   90.00
#
_symmetry.space_group_name_H-M   'P 1'
#
loop_
_entity.id
_entity.type
_entity.pdbx_description
1 polymer ?
#
loop_
_entity_poly.entity_id
_entity_poly.type
_entity_poly.pdbx_seq_one_letter_code
_entity_poly.pdbx_strand_id
1 'polypeptide(L)'
;MKTQLVTLCLALAALLGSSCASLSPHRSESDIKAELLKRTPLGSTPNEVLAFVAKNHLGELEYDKIPGFVYDWERGASNARIGVSFIKAQIGHYYEFPVFDNYTLAFWAFDQNQHLIEIQIMKGLLGP
;
A
#
# COMPACT_ATOMS: atom_id res chain seq x y z
N MET A 1 -18.32 -4.00 52.26
CA MET A 1 -18.01 -4.78 51.03
C MET A 1 -18.71 -4.17 49.82
N LYS A 2 -18.21 -3.04 49.28
CA LYS A 2 -18.71 -2.40 48.06
C LYS A 2 -17.61 -1.53 47.44
N THR A 3 -16.50 -2.13 47.02
CA THR A 3 -15.37 -1.37 46.45
C THR A 3 -14.53 -2.23 45.50
N GLN A 4 -15.18 -3.00 44.62
CA GLN A 4 -14.46 -3.75 43.57
C GLN A 4 -15.12 -3.72 42.18
N LEU A 5 -16.19 -2.94 41.98
CA LEU A 5 -16.89 -2.93 40.68
C LEU A 5 -16.49 -1.81 39.71
N VAL A 6 -15.66 -0.85 40.11
CA VAL A 6 -15.38 0.34 39.27
C VAL A 6 -14.12 0.18 38.40
N THR A 7 -13.20 -0.73 38.76
CA THR A 7 -11.89 -0.82 38.10
C THR A 7 -11.89 -1.66 36.80
N LEU A 8 -12.97 -2.37 36.49
CA LEU A 8 -13.02 -3.28 35.34
C LEU A 8 -13.42 -2.60 34.01
N CYS A 9 -13.90 -1.36 34.03
CA CYS A 9 -14.32 -0.66 32.81
C CYS A 9 -13.18 0.12 32.11
N LEU A 10 -12.05 0.37 32.79
CA LEU A 10 -10.95 1.17 32.23
C LEU A 10 -9.95 0.37 31.38
N ALA A 11 -9.97 -0.97 31.43
CA ALA A 11 -9.08 -1.81 30.64
C ALA A 11 -9.64 -2.17 29.25
N LEU A 12 -10.94 -1.97 29.00
CA LEU A 12 -11.58 -2.37 27.74
C LEU A 12 -11.57 -1.28 26.66
N ALA A 13 -11.25 -0.03 27.03
CA ALA A 13 -11.19 1.11 26.09
C ALA A 13 -9.85 1.22 25.33
N ALA A 14 -8.85 0.40 25.65
CA ALA A 14 -7.53 0.44 25.00
C ALA A 14 -7.45 -0.40 23.70
N LEU A 15 -8.50 -1.12 23.32
CA LEU A 15 -8.51 -2.00 22.13
C LEU A 15 -9.22 -1.40 20.90
N LEU A 16 -9.75 -0.17 20.99
CA LEU A 16 -10.44 0.51 19.87
C LEU A 16 -9.56 1.53 19.14
N GLY A 17 -8.25 1.51 19.39
CA GLY A 17 -7.27 2.32 18.69
C GLY A 17 -6.66 1.66 17.46
N SER A 18 -7.39 0.80 16.73
CA SER A 18 -7.00 0.52 15.34
C SER A 18 -7.34 1.77 14.54
N SER A 19 -6.46 2.76 14.62
CA SER A 19 -6.46 3.92 13.75
C SER A 19 -6.57 3.38 12.34
N CYS A 20 -7.76 3.53 11.77
CA CYS A 20 -8.02 3.33 10.36
C CYS A 20 -7.29 4.48 9.67
N ALA A 21 -5.96 4.40 9.63
CA ALA A 21 -5.13 5.28 8.85
C ALA A 21 -5.45 4.91 7.40
N SER A 22 -6.50 5.57 6.89
CA SER A 22 -6.83 5.63 5.48
C SER A 22 -5.55 6.04 4.76
N LEU A 23 -5.12 5.20 3.82
CA LEU A 23 -4.01 5.52 2.92
C LEU A 23 -4.48 6.67 2.02
N SER A 24 -4.30 7.90 2.48
CA SER A 24 -4.67 9.09 1.71
C SER A 24 -3.79 9.18 0.46
N PRO A 25 -4.36 9.22 -0.76
CA PRO A 25 -3.59 9.30 -2.00
C PRO A 25 -2.91 10.66 -2.19
N HIS A 26 -3.30 11.69 -1.41
CA HIS A 26 -2.64 13.00 -1.42
C HIS A 26 -1.26 13.01 -0.74
N ARG A 27 -0.95 12.02 0.10
CA ARG A 27 0.33 11.96 0.82
C ARG A 27 1.51 11.81 -0.14
N SER A 28 2.71 12.16 0.31
CA SER A 28 3.93 11.95 -0.49
C SER A 28 4.14 10.46 -0.79
N GLU A 29 4.80 10.15 -1.91
CA GLU A 29 5.14 8.76 -2.27
C GLU A 29 5.91 8.06 -1.16
N SER A 30 6.87 8.74 -0.53
CA SER A 30 7.65 8.22 0.60
C SER A 30 6.78 7.93 1.83
N ASP A 31 5.80 8.77 2.13
CA ASP A 31 4.89 8.57 3.27
C ASP A 31 3.96 7.38 3.06
N ILE A 32 3.43 7.22 1.84
CA ILE A 32 2.59 6.09 1.46
C ILE A 32 3.43 4.82 1.51
N LYS A 33 4.64 4.82 0.93
CA LYS A 33 5.57 3.69 0.97
C LYS A 33 5.88 3.27 2.41
N ALA A 34 6.23 4.23 3.28
CA ALA A 34 6.54 3.95 4.67
C ALA A 34 5.34 3.34 5.42
N GLU A 35 4.12 3.80 5.13
CA GLU A 35 2.91 3.22 5.72
C GLU A 35 2.63 1.80 5.20
N LEU A 36 2.79 1.55 3.89
CA LEU A 36 2.64 0.23 3.32
C LEU A 36 3.68 -0.75 3.89
N LEU A 37 4.94 -0.34 4.04
CA LEU A 37 5.99 -1.17 4.64
C LEU A 37 5.70 -1.58 6.09
N LYS A 38 4.91 -0.79 6.85
CA LYS A 38 4.47 -1.20 8.20
C LYS A 38 3.45 -2.34 8.16
N ARG A 39 2.68 -2.47 7.07
CA ARG A 39 1.56 -3.41 6.95
C ARG A 39 1.93 -4.65 6.12
N THR A 40 2.80 -4.46 5.14
CA THR A 40 3.40 -5.49 4.28
C THR A 40 4.92 -5.28 4.32
N PRO A 41 5.59 -5.72 5.40
CA PRO A 41 7.04 -5.55 5.53
C PRO A 41 7.81 -6.34 4.47
N LEU A 42 9.06 -5.94 4.24
CA LEU A 42 9.96 -6.74 3.39
C LEU A 42 10.04 -8.17 3.91
N GLY A 43 10.06 -9.14 2.99
CA GLY A 43 9.92 -10.56 3.30
C GLY A 43 8.49 -11.08 3.19
N SER A 44 7.45 -10.22 3.18
CA SER A 44 6.07 -10.66 3.00
C SER A 44 5.87 -11.45 1.72
N THR A 45 5.02 -12.47 1.79
CA THR A 45 4.64 -13.29 0.64
C THR A 45 3.58 -12.60 -0.23
N PRO A 46 3.44 -12.99 -1.52
CA PRO A 46 2.35 -12.51 -2.36
C PRO A 46 0.97 -12.70 -1.74
N ASN A 47 0.74 -13.82 -1.06
CA ASN A 47 -0.56 -14.11 -0.43
C ASN A 47 -0.87 -13.14 0.72
N GLU A 48 0.12 -12.76 1.52
CA GLU A 48 -0.05 -11.76 2.58
C GLU A 48 -0.36 -10.39 1.99
N VAL A 49 0.34 -10.00 0.92
CA VAL A 49 0.07 -8.74 0.21
C VAL A 49 -1.32 -8.74 -0.42
N LEU A 50 -1.74 -9.83 -1.09
CA LEU A 50 -3.09 -9.98 -1.64
C LEU A 50 -4.15 -9.90 -0.55
N ALA A 51 -3.94 -10.57 0.58
CA ALA A 51 -4.85 -10.50 1.72
C ALA A 51 -4.94 -9.08 2.28
N PHE A 52 -3.82 -8.36 2.36
CA PHE A 52 -3.78 -6.96 2.74
C PHE A 52 -4.58 -6.08 1.78
N VAL A 53 -4.35 -6.21 0.47
CA VAL A 53 -5.05 -5.42 -0.54
C VAL A 53 -6.56 -5.67 -0.47
N ALA A 54 -6.97 -6.94 -0.45
CA ALA A 54 -8.37 -7.33 -0.37
C ALA A 54 -9.05 -6.80 0.91
N LYS A 55 -8.37 -6.91 2.05
CA LYS A 55 -8.88 -6.43 3.35
C LYS A 55 -9.05 -4.91 3.40
N ASN A 56 -8.23 -4.15 2.68
CA ASN A 56 -8.26 -2.69 2.68
C ASN A 56 -9.03 -2.11 1.50
N HIS A 57 -9.66 -2.96 0.67
CA HIS A 57 -10.42 -2.55 -0.51
C HIS A 57 -9.64 -1.60 -1.43
N LEU A 58 -8.33 -1.82 -1.57
CA LEU A 58 -7.55 -1.10 -2.58
C LEU A 58 -8.03 -1.56 -3.98
N GLY A 59 -7.99 -0.66 -4.95
CA GLY A 59 -8.67 -0.78 -6.25
C GLY A 59 -8.14 -1.90 -7.15
N GLU A 60 -8.22 -1.72 -8.47
CA GLU A 60 -7.97 -2.79 -9.44
C GLU A 60 -6.64 -3.52 -9.17
N LEU A 61 -6.76 -4.84 -8.99
CA LEU A 61 -5.69 -5.74 -8.63
C LEU A 61 -5.15 -6.41 -9.89
N GLU A 62 -3.89 -6.13 -10.19
CA GLU A 62 -3.15 -6.85 -11.23
C GLU A 62 -2.04 -7.63 -10.53
N TYR A 63 -2.12 -8.95 -10.57
CA TYR A 63 -1.04 -9.82 -10.11
C TYR A 63 -0.41 -10.50 -11.30
N ASP A 64 0.75 -9.99 -11.71
CA ASP A 64 1.44 -10.48 -12.87
C ASP A 64 2.74 -11.19 -12.50
N LYS A 65 2.93 -12.37 -13.10
CA LYS A 65 4.16 -13.17 -12.99
C LYS A 65 5.16 -12.84 -14.10
N ILE A 66 5.06 -11.63 -14.65
CA ILE A 66 5.99 -11.15 -15.66
C ILE A 66 7.26 -10.68 -14.93
N PRO A 67 8.47 -11.11 -15.38
CA PRO A 67 9.72 -10.80 -14.71
C PRO A 67 10.00 -9.30 -14.68
N GLY A 68 9.81 -8.72 -13.50
CA GLY A 68 10.06 -7.32 -13.16
C GLY A 68 9.06 -6.37 -13.78
N PHE A 69 8.75 -5.29 -13.07
CA PHE A 69 8.17 -4.10 -13.70
C PHE A 69 9.29 -3.09 -13.96
N VAL A 70 9.18 -2.37 -15.07
CA VAL A 70 10.12 -1.29 -15.41
C VAL A 70 9.73 -0.09 -14.58
N TYR A 71 10.61 0.29 -13.65
CA TYR A 71 10.50 1.59 -13.02
C TYR A 71 10.64 2.64 -14.11
N ASP A 72 9.64 3.51 -14.20
CA ASP A 72 9.80 4.81 -14.83
C ASP A 72 9.99 4.81 -16.36
N TRP A 73 9.09 4.11 -17.08
CA TRP A 73 9.04 4.23 -18.54
C TRP A 73 8.80 5.68 -19.01
N GLU A 74 8.21 6.53 -18.16
CA GLU A 74 7.93 7.95 -18.46
C GLU A 74 9.07 8.92 -18.12
N ARG A 75 9.87 8.74 -17.04
CA ARG A 75 10.99 9.66 -16.73
C ARG A 75 12.36 9.18 -17.21
N GLY A 76 12.41 8.13 -18.03
CA GLY A 76 13.63 7.72 -18.75
C GLY A 76 14.75 7.21 -17.84
N ALA A 77 14.43 6.84 -16.59
CA ALA A 77 15.37 6.18 -15.71
C ALA A 77 15.54 4.71 -16.11
N SER A 78 16.72 4.15 -15.85
CA SER A 78 17.21 2.87 -16.36
C SER A 78 16.16 1.74 -16.34
N ASN A 79 16.19 0.86 -17.35
CA ASN A 79 15.45 -0.41 -17.48
C ASN A 79 15.76 -1.44 -16.35
N ALA A 80 16.10 -0.99 -15.15
CA ALA A 80 16.36 -1.81 -13.99
C ALA A 80 15.06 -2.48 -13.57
N ARG A 81 14.90 -3.73 -13.97
CA ARG A 81 13.83 -4.62 -13.51
C ARG A 81 14.05 -4.91 -12.04
N ILE A 82 13.07 -4.60 -11.20
CA ILE A 82 13.06 -4.95 -9.78
C ILE A 82 12.15 -6.15 -9.59
N GLY A 83 12.70 -7.23 -9.04
CA GLY A 83 11.98 -8.47 -8.79
C GLY A 83 11.72 -9.33 -10.03
N VAL A 84 11.06 -10.47 -9.81
CA VAL A 84 10.63 -11.43 -10.85
C VAL A 84 9.10 -11.52 -11.00
N SER A 85 8.36 -10.90 -10.09
CA SER A 85 6.91 -10.73 -10.18
C SER A 85 6.50 -9.50 -9.38
N PHE A 86 5.28 -9.02 -9.59
CA PHE A 86 4.75 -7.91 -8.81
C PHE A 86 3.24 -8.00 -8.61
N ILE A 87 2.75 -7.36 -7.56
CA ILE A 87 1.34 -7.03 -7.38
C ILE A 87 1.22 -5.52 -7.59
N LYS A 88 0.23 -5.10 -8.38
CA LYS A 88 -0.18 -3.71 -8.53
C LYS A 88 -1.57 -3.55 -7.93
N ALA A 89 -1.75 -2.49 -7.15
CA ALA A 89 -3.06 -2.07 -6.69
C ALA A 89 -3.18 -0.55 -6.73
N GLN A 90 -4.39 -0.07 -6.98
CA GLN A 90 -4.68 1.35 -6.89
C GLN A 90 -4.99 1.76 -5.45
N ILE A 91 -4.20 2.69 -4.90
CA ILE A 91 -4.41 3.24 -3.55
C ILE A 91 -5.61 4.19 -3.53
N GLY A 92 -5.81 4.97 -4.60
CA GLY A 92 -6.97 5.84 -4.75
C GLY A 92 -6.84 6.83 -5.89
N HIS A 93 -7.82 7.72 -5.98
CA HIS A 93 -7.84 8.90 -6.84
C HIS A 93 -7.86 10.17 -6.00
N TYR A 94 -7.38 11.27 -6.60
CA TYR A 94 -7.56 12.60 -6.04
C TYR A 94 -7.61 13.67 -7.13
N TYR A 95 -8.28 14.77 -6.83
CA TYR A 95 -8.40 15.90 -7.75
C TYR A 95 -7.45 17.02 -7.33
N GLU A 96 -6.66 17.51 -8.29
CA GLU A 96 -5.93 18.78 -8.15
C GLU A 96 -6.56 19.85 -9.05
N PHE A 97 -6.70 21.06 -8.52
CA PHE A 97 -7.25 22.19 -9.27
C PHE A 97 -6.27 22.61 -10.39
N PRO A 98 -6.74 22.91 -11.61
CA PRO A 98 -8.13 23.04 -12.06
C PRO A 98 -8.63 21.85 -12.90
N VAL A 99 -8.87 20.68 -12.27
CA VAL A 99 -9.49 19.46 -12.88
C VAL A 99 -8.47 18.47 -13.45
N PHE A 100 -7.46 18.11 -12.66
CA PHE A 100 -6.62 16.95 -12.94
C PHE A 100 -7.07 15.78 -12.06
N ASP A 101 -7.59 14.71 -12.67
CA ASP A 101 -7.80 13.42 -11.99
C ASP A 101 -6.45 12.73 -11.87
N ASN A 102 -5.95 12.66 -10.64
CA ASN A 102 -4.71 11.99 -10.32
C ASN A 102 -5.02 10.64 -9.71
N TYR A 103 -4.23 9.64 -10.06
CA TYR A 103 -4.29 8.33 -9.44
C TYR A 103 -2.99 8.04 -8.69
N THR A 104 -3.09 7.20 -7.66
CA THR A 104 -1.93 6.66 -6.95
C THR A 104 -1.94 5.14 -7.03
N LEU A 105 -0.90 4.55 -7.61
CA LEU A 105 -0.67 3.11 -7.63
C LEU A 105 0.41 2.73 -6.62
N ALA A 106 0.28 1.54 -6.06
CA ALA A 106 1.33 0.85 -5.35
C ALA A 106 1.72 -0.44 -6.08
N PHE A 107 3.02 -0.68 -6.15
CA PHE A 107 3.62 -1.88 -6.71
C PHE A 107 4.42 -2.58 -5.61
N TRP A 108 4.15 -3.85 -5.40
CA TRP A 108 4.90 -4.73 -4.51
C TRP A 108 5.74 -5.67 -5.37
N ALA A 109 7.07 -5.55 -5.30
CA ALA A 109 8.00 -6.35 -6.09
C ALA A 109 8.48 -7.58 -5.30
N PHE A 110 8.46 -8.76 -5.92
CA PHE A 110 8.87 -10.01 -5.27
C PHE A 110 10.13 -10.59 -5.90
N ASP A 111 10.97 -11.21 -5.08
CA ASP A 111 12.15 -11.96 -5.54
C ASP A 111 11.80 -13.38 -6.05
N GLN A 112 12.82 -14.13 -6.45
CA GLN A 112 12.69 -15.51 -6.91
C GLN A 112 12.10 -16.46 -5.86
N ASN A 113 12.21 -16.12 -4.58
CA ASN A 113 11.68 -16.89 -3.46
C ASN A 113 10.26 -16.45 -3.07
N GLN A 114 9.64 -15.56 -3.85
CA GLN A 114 8.32 -14.98 -3.55
C GLN A 114 8.31 -14.20 -2.23
N HIS A 115 9.38 -13.45 -1.95
CA HIS A 115 9.43 -12.51 -0.85
C HIS A 115 9.45 -11.07 -1.36
N LEU A 116 8.68 -10.21 -0.70
CA LEU A 116 8.63 -8.78 -0.98
C LEU A 116 10.00 -8.15 -0.74
N ILE A 117 10.57 -7.54 -1.77
CA ILE A 117 11.87 -6.87 -1.70
C ILE A 117 11.78 -5.35 -1.87
N GLU A 118 10.69 -4.85 -2.45
CA GLU A 118 10.52 -3.42 -2.69
C GLU A 118 9.04 -3.05 -2.79
N ILE A 119 8.69 -1.85 -2.34
CA ILE A 119 7.41 -1.19 -2.60
C ILE A 119 7.67 0.10 -3.34
N GLN A 120 6.95 0.32 -4.43
CA GLN A 120 7.00 1.57 -5.18
C GLN A 120 5.63 2.22 -5.26
N ILE A 121 5.63 3.54 -5.13
CA ILE A 121 4.44 4.35 -5.28
C ILE A 121 4.60 5.16 -6.56
N MET A 122 3.57 5.16 -7.38
CA MET A 122 3.53 5.94 -8.60
C MET A 122 2.30 6.82 -8.58
N LYS A 123 2.50 8.10 -8.85
CA LYS A 123 1.43 9.05 -9.11
C LYS A 123 1.41 9.39 -10.59
N GLY A 124 0.22 9.42 -11.17
CA GLY A 124 0.04 9.78 -12.57
C GLY A 124 -1.24 10.57 -12.76
N LEU A 125 -1.32 11.20 -13.93
CA LEU A 125 -2.51 11.87 -14.41
C LEU A 125 -3.32 10.87 -15.23
N LEU A 126 -4.60 10.70 -14.89
CA LEU A 126 -5.57 10.31 -15.91
C LEU A 126 -5.76 11.56 -16.75
N GLY A 127 -5.56 11.47 -18.07
CA GLY A 127 -5.60 12.64 -18.96
C GLY A 127 -6.88 13.49 -18.82
N PRO A 128 -6.90 14.71 -19.39
CA PRO A 128 -8.08 15.57 -19.35
C PRO A 128 -9.32 14.93 -20.00
#